data_AF-A0A2V8GV26-F1
#
_entry.id   AF-A0A2V8GV26-F1
#
_cell.length_a   1.000
_cell.length_b   1.000
_cell.length_c   1.000
_cell.angle_alpha   90.00
_cell.angle_beta   90.00
_cell.angle_gamma   90.00
#
_symmetry.space_group_name_H-M   'P 1'
#
loop_
_entity.id
_entity.type
_entity.pdbx_description
1 polymer ?
#
loop_
_entity_poly.entity_id
_entity_poly.type
_entity_poly.pdbx_seq_one_letter_code
_entity_poly.pdbx_strand_id
1 'polypeptide(L)'
;DYTGDSFRLAGQIANRPEADYIVFCGVHFMAESADVLCAPHQRVILPDLAAGCSMADMADPEQLETCWEELAQMGIEGVIPVTYINSAASIKTFVGERGGTVCTSSNAAATLKWAFERGEKILFLPDQHLGRNTAYKMGIPLDEMVVWDPNEIFGGVDVDALKRAKMILWKGHCSVHVRFSAAQIANVRKQHPGIRVIVHP
;
A
#
# COMPACT_ATOMS: atom_id res chain seq x y z
N ASP A 1 -2.20 20.50 16.33
CA ASP A 1 -2.28 19.78 17.62
C ASP A 1 -1.65 18.39 17.64
N TYR A 2 -1.73 17.59 16.57
CA TYR A 2 -1.20 16.20 16.56
C TYR A 2 -0.24 15.94 15.41
N THR A 3 0.72 15.04 15.62
CA THR A 3 1.68 14.56 14.61
C THR A 3 1.82 13.05 14.69
N GLY A 4 1.97 12.37 13.54
CA GLY A 4 2.02 10.92 13.47
C GLY A 4 2.11 10.38 12.05
N ASP A 5 2.23 9.06 11.94
CA ASP A 5 2.06 8.35 10.67
C ASP A 5 0.57 8.30 10.27
N SER A 6 0.28 7.80 9.07
CA SER A 6 -1.08 7.74 8.54
C SER A 6 -2.03 6.93 9.42
N PHE A 7 -1.54 5.83 10.02
CA PHE A 7 -2.36 4.99 10.90
C PHE A 7 -2.79 5.74 12.16
N ARG A 8 -1.82 6.38 12.83
CA ARG A 8 -2.09 7.14 14.06
C ARG A 8 -3.03 8.31 13.77
N LEU A 9 -2.82 9.03 12.66
CA LEU A 9 -3.66 10.16 12.28
C LEU A 9 -5.11 9.73 12.00
N ALA A 10 -5.31 8.65 11.24
CA ALA A 10 -6.64 8.06 11.01
C ALA A 10 -7.36 7.73 12.33
N GLY A 11 -6.65 7.13 13.29
CA GLY A 11 -7.19 6.85 14.62
C GLY A 11 -7.52 8.10 15.43
N GLN A 12 -6.78 9.21 15.29
CA GLN A 12 -7.10 10.46 16.00
C GLN A 12 -8.41 11.08 15.52
N ILE A 13 -8.72 10.96 14.23
CA ILE A 13 -9.93 11.54 13.61
C ILE A 13 -11.18 10.85 14.16
N ALA A 14 -11.21 9.52 14.11
CA ALA A 14 -12.35 8.74 14.61
C ALA A 14 -12.60 8.92 16.12
N ASN A 15 -11.58 9.27 16.91
CA ASN A 15 -11.68 9.42 18.36
C ASN A 15 -11.90 10.88 18.83
N ARG A 16 -12.12 11.82 17.90
CA ARG A 16 -12.38 13.24 18.23
C ARG A 16 -13.62 13.80 17.55
N PRO A 17 -14.82 13.30 17.91
CA PRO A 17 -16.06 13.79 17.33
C PRO A 17 -16.39 15.24 17.74
N GLU A 18 -15.73 15.80 18.76
CA GLU A 18 -15.97 17.16 19.25
C GLU A 18 -15.43 18.27 18.33
N ALA A 19 -14.54 17.94 17.39
CA ALA A 19 -13.91 18.92 16.52
C ALA A 19 -14.77 19.16 15.26
N ASP A 20 -15.14 20.41 14.97
CA ASP A 20 -15.90 20.75 13.76
C ASP A 20 -15.03 20.81 12.49
N TYR A 21 -13.73 21.09 12.64
CA TYR A 21 -12.81 21.29 11.52
C TYR A 21 -11.52 20.47 11.71
N ILE A 22 -11.07 19.83 10.63
CA ILE A 22 -9.85 19.02 10.58
C ILE A 22 -8.96 19.60 9.47
N VAL A 23 -7.98 20.41 9.83
CA VAL A 23 -6.97 20.91 8.88
C VAL A 23 -5.88 19.85 8.73
N PHE A 24 -5.86 19.17 7.59
CA PHE A 24 -4.94 18.07 7.34
C PHE A 24 -3.67 18.56 6.65
N CYS A 25 -2.59 18.74 7.42
CA CYS A 25 -1.27 19.11 6.91
C CYS A 25 -0.52 17.86 6.42
N GLY A 26 -0.96 17.32 5.28
CA GLY A 26 -0.39 16.11 4.68
C GLY A 26 -0.65 16.08 3.17
N VAL A 27 -0.84 14.88 2.63
CA VAL A 27 -1.11 14.66 1.20
C VAL A 27 -2.55 14.24 0.95
N HIS A 28 -3.01 14.37 -0.30
CA HIS A 28 -4.40 14.22 -0.73
C HIS A 28 -5.08 12.96 -0.20
N PHE A 29 -4.51 11.77 -0.44
CA PHE A 29 -5.11 10.51 0.00
C PHE A 29 -5.27 10.41 1.53
N MET A 30 -4.44 11.09 2.31
CA MET A 30 -4.55 11.10 3.77
C MET A 30 -5.72 11.97 4.21
N ALA A 31 -5.91 13.12 3.55
CA ALA A 31 -7.07 13.98 3.76
C ALA A 31 -8.36 13.27 3.32
N GLU A 32 -8.37 12.57 2.18
CA GLU A 32 -9.51 11.73 1.77
C GLU A 32 -9.82 10.65 2.81
N SER A 33 -8.80 9.97 3.32
CA SER A 33 -8.99 8.95 4.36
C SER A 33 -9.54 9.57 5.65
N ALA A 34 -9.18 10.81 5.96
CA ALA A 34 -9.74 11.54 7.07
C ALA A 34 -11.22 11.88 6.86
N ASP A 35 -11.57 12.31 5.65
CA ASP A 35 -12.95 12.66 5.26
C ASP A 35 -13.87 11.43 5.30
N VAL A 36 -13.36 10.27 4.90
CA VAL A 36 -14.08 8.98 5.00
C VAL A 36 -14.33 8.57 6.46
N LEU A 37 -13.43 8.91 7.38
CA LEU A 37 -13.49 8.48 8.79
C LEU A 37 -14.15 9.51 9.72
N CYS A 38 -14.31 10.75 9.29
CA CYS A 38 -14.83 11.80 10.16
C CYS A 38 -16.35 11.69 10.35
N ALA A 39 -16.84 12.27 11.44
CA ALA A 39 -18.29 12.37 11.66
C ALA A 39 -18.93 13.35 10.65
N PRO A 40 -20.24 13.20 10.32
CA PRO A 40 -20.87 13.97 9.25
C PRO A 40 -20.85 15.50 9.42
N HIS A 41 -20.67 16.00 10.65
CA HIS A 41 -20.57 17.44 10.92
C HIS A 41 -19.16 17.99 10.75
N GLN A 42 -18.14 17.13 10.77
CA GLN A 42 -16.75 17.54 10.68
C GLN A 42 -16.40 17.92 9.25
N ARG A 43 -15.57 18.94 9.08
CA ARG A 43 -15.07 19.38 7.77
C ARG A 43 -13.57 19.15 7.67
N VAL A 44 -13.16 18.32 6.72
CA VAL A 44 -11.75 18.11 6.39
C VAL A 44 -11.28 19.15 5.39
N ILE A 45 -10.17 19.83 5.71
CA ILE A 45 -9.56 20.87 4.88
C ILE A 45 -8.13 20.46 4.56
N LEU A 46 -7.84 20.29 3.28
CA LEU A 46 -6.47 20.16 2.77
C LEU A 46 -6.00 21.53 2.28
N PRO A 47 -4.96 22.14 2.89
CA PRO A 47 -4.52 23.49 2.52
C PRO A 47 -4.05 23.65 1.07
N ASP A 48 -3.55 22.57 0.47
CA ASP A 48 -3.08 22.54 -0.92
C ASP A 48 -3.49 21.23 -1.58
N LEU A 49 -4.43 21.31 -2.54
CA LEU A 49 -4.90 20.14 -3.30
C LEU A 49 -3.81 19.53 -4.19
N ALA A 50 -2.75 20.28 -4.51
CA ALA A 50 -1.61 19.76 -5.28
C ALA A 50 -0.65 18.91 -4.43
N ALA A 51 -0.87 18.78 -3.11
CA ALA A 51 -0.09 17.93 -2.23
C ALA A 51 -0.38 16.43 -2.51
N GLY A 52 0.19 15.91 -3.59
CA GLY A 52 -0.01 14.53 -4.06
C GLY A 52 1.00 13.52 -3.50
N CYS A 53 0.81 12.26 -3.86
CA CYS A 53 1.75 11.18 -3.58
C CYS A 53 1.95 10.39 -4.87
N SER A 54 3.12 10.54 -5.49
CA SER A 54 3.40 9.91 -6.79
C SER A 54 3.20 8.40 -6.79
N MET A 55 3.32 7.74 -5.63
CA MET A 55 3.10 6.30 -5.49
C MET A 55 1.62 5.93 -5.38
N ALA A 56 0.79 6.78 -4.77
CA ALA A 56 -0.65 6.56 -4.75
C ALA A 56 -1.23 6.63 -6.17
N ASP A 57 -0.65 7.51 -6.99
CA ASP A 57 -1.02 7.71 -8.39
C ASP A 57 -0.49 6.60 -9.33
N MET A 58 0.30 5.64 -8.82
CA MET A 58 0.82 4.50 -9.62
C MET A 58 -0.17 3.33 -9.73
N ALA A 59 -1.28 3.36 -8.99
CA ALA A 59 -2.38 2.41 -9.16
C ALA A 59 -3.63 3.16 -9.57
N ASP A 60 -3.98 3.01 -10.85
CA ASP A 60 -5.20 3.56 -11.41
C ASP A 60 -6.38 2.57 -11.24
N PRO A 61 -7.60 3.05 -10.93
CA PRO A 61 -8.76 2.19 -10.76
C PRO A 61 -9.12 1.35 -11.99
N GLU A 62 -9.01 1.90 -13.21
CA GLU A 62 -9.34 1.18 -14.44
C GLU A 62 -8.30 0.07 -14.70
N GLN A 63 -7.03 0.35 -14.41
CA GLN A 63 -5.97 -0.65 -14.46
C GLN A 63 -6.18 -1.77 -13.42
N LEU A 64 -6.67 -1.42 -12.23
CA LEU A 64 -6.95 -2.41 -11.19
C LEU A 64 -8.15 -3.31 -11.55
N GLU A 65 -9.19 -2.73 -12.16
CA GLU A 65 -10.31 -3.50 -12.73
C GLU A 65 -9.83 -4.46 -13.81
N THR A 66 -9.02 -3.97 -14.75
CA THR A 66 -8.43 -4.79 -15.82
C THR A 66 -7.59 -5.93 -15.23
N CYS A 67 -6.72 -5.63 -14.26
CA CYS A 67 -5.93 -6.65 -13.56
C CYS A 67 -6.81 -7.74 -12.94
N TRP A 68 -7.90 -7.35 -12.28
CA TRP A 68 -8.79 -8.29 -11.62
C TRP A 68 -9.53 -9.20 -12.61
N GLU A 69 -9.98 -8.65 -13.74
CA GLU A 69 -10.58 -9.43 -14.82
C GLU A 69 -9.57 -10.38 -15.46
N GLU A 70 -8.36 -9.92 -15.73
CA GLU A 70 -7.29 -10.73 -16.30
C GLU A 70 -6.88 -11.88 -15.37
N LEU A 71 -6.77 -11.64 -14.06
CA LEU A 71 -6.53 -12.71 -13.08
C LEU A 71 -7.64 -13.78 -13.14
N ALA A 72 -8.90 -13.36 -13.23
CA ALA A 72 -10.02 -14.29 -13.36
C ALA A 72 -9.97 -15.06 -14.71
N GLN A 73 -9.67 -14.39 -15.82
CA GLN A 73 -9.50 -15.02 -17.14
C GLN A 73 -8.38 -16.07 -17.15
N MET A 74 -7.32 -15.84 -16.39
CA MET A 74 -6.20 -16.78 -16.21
C MET A 74 -6.52 -17.91 -15.22
N GLY A 75 -7.74 -17.96 -14.66
CA GLY A 75 -8.17 -18.96 -13.70
C GLY A 75 -7.52 -18.80 -12.33
N ILE A 76 -7.11 -17.58 -11.96
CA ILE A 76 -6.53 -17.28 -10.65
C ILE A 76 -7.68 -16.90 -9.70
N GLU A 77 -7.99 -17.80 -8.78
CA GLU A 77 -9.04 -17.65 -7.77
C GLU A 77 -8.44 -17.44 -6.37
N GLY A 78 -9.28 -17.16 -5.38
CA GLY A 78 -8.86 -17.05 -3.97
C GLY A 78 -7.94 -15.86 -3.68
N VAL A 79 -7.97 -14.82 -4.52
CA VAL A 79 -7.17 -13.60 -4.36
C VAL A 79 -7.85 -12.65 -3.38
N ILE A 80 -7.13 -12.20 -2.36
CA ILE A 80 -7.57 -11.15 -1.44
C ILE A 80 -6.84 -9.84 -1.77
N PRO A 81 -7.53 -8.76 -2.16
CA PRO A 81 -6.88 -7.50 -2.43
C PRO A 81 -6.52 -6.78 -1.13
N VAL A 82 -5.30 -6.26 -1.05
CA VAL A 82 -4.80 -5.46 0.06
C VAL A 82 -4.17 -4.21 -0.52
N THR A 83 -4.66 -3.04 -0.13
CA THR A 83 -4.05 -1.77 -0.55
C THR A 83 -3.36 -1.09 0.61
N TYR A 84 -2.18 -0.53 0.37
CA TYR A 84 -1.56 0.42 1.28
C TYR A 84 -2.40 1.71 1.32
N ILE A 85 -2.43 2.39 2.46
CA ILE A 85 -3.20 3.61 2.68
C ILE A 85 -2.87 4.71 1.67
N ASN A 86 -1.64 4.70 1.14
CA ASN A 86 -1.16 5.50 0.02
C ASN A 86 -1.79 5.02 -1.30
N SER A 87 -3.09 5.18 -1.42
CA SER A 87 -3.91 4.86 -2.59
C SER A 87 -5.10 5.83 -2.67
N ALA A 88 -5.71 5.99 -3.83
CA ALA A 88 -6.95 6.78 -3.95
C ALA A 88 -8.12 6.14 -3.17
N ALA A 89 -9.12 6.94 -2.81
CA ALA A 89 -10.37 6.43 -2.20
C ALA A 89 -11.07 5.37 -3.09
N SER A 90 -11.09 5.55 -4.42
CA SER A 90 -11.65 4.60 -5.38
C SER A 90 -11.01 3.21 -5.30
N ILE A 91 -9.68 3.15 -5.15
CA ILE A 91 -8.95 1.90 -4.93
C ILE A 91 -9.37 1.24 -3.61
N LYS A 92 -9.58 2.02 -2.55
CA LYS A 92 -10.05 1.50 -1.26
C LYS A 92 -11.46 0.92 -1.38
N THR A 93 -12.35 1.57 -2.12
CA THR A 93 -13.70 1.07 -2.43
C THR A 93 -13.62 -0.27 -3.16
N PHE A 94 -12.85 -0.35 -4.25
CA PHE A 94 -12.65 -1.57 -5.03
C PHE A 94 -12.18 -2.74 -4.14
N VAL A 95 -11.20 -2.47 -3.29
CA VAL A 95 -10.63 -3.45 -2.35
C VAL A 95 -11.68 -3.91 -1.34
N GLY A 96 -12.44 -2.97 -0.75
CA GLY A 96 -13.48 -3.27 0.23
C GLY A 96 -14.63 -4.10 -0.34
N GLU A 97 -15.10 -3.79 -1.54
CA GLU A 97 -16.16 -4.52 -2.23
C GLU A 97 -15.79 -5.98 -2.54
N ARG A 98 -14.50 -6.27 -2.66
CA ARG A 98 -13.94 -7.61 -2.92
C ARG A 98 -13.47 -8.32 -1.66
N GLY A 99 -13.91 -7.86 -0.48
CA GLY A 99 -13.58 -8.50 0.80
C GLY A 99 -12.13 -8.30 1.24
N GLY A 100 -11.43 -7.33 0.64
CA GLY A 100 -10.07 -6.95 0.97
C GLY A 100 -9.98 -5.96 2.12
N THR A 101 -8.80 -5.38 2.32
CA THR A 101 -8.60 -4.38 3.38
C THR A 101 -7.48 -3.38 3.08
N VAL A 102 -7.46 -2.28 3.84
CA VAL A 102 -6.42 -1.26 3.78
C VAL A 102 -5.36 -1.56 4.84
N CYS A 103 -4.08 -1.43 4.48
CA CYS A 103 -2.95 -1.54 5.39
C CYS A 103 -2.15 -0.23 5.48
N THR A 104 -1.26 -0.19 6.46
CA THR A 104 -0.22 0.82 6.64
C THR A 104 1.11 0.11 6.83
N SER A 105 2.24 0.81 6.73
CA SER A 105 3.55 0.21 7.00
C SER A 105 3.66 -0.35 8.43
N SER A 106 2.95 0.27 9.38
CA SER A 106 2.93 -0.13 10.80
C SER A 106 2.10 -1.38 11.10
N ASN A 107 1.11 -1.74 10.27
CA ASN A 107 0.26 -2.92 10.47
C ASN A 107 0.27 -3.94 9.31
N ALA A 108 1.11 -3.75 8.29
CA ALA A 108 1.16 -4.60 7.10
C ALA A 108 1.25 -6.10 7.41
N ALA A 109 2.09 -6.52 8.36
CA ALA A 109 2.24 -7.94 8.72
C ALA A 109 0.95 -8.54 9.30
N ALA A 110 0.26 -7.81 10.17
CA ALA A 110 -1.03 -8.24 10.71
C ALA A 110 -2.10 -8.30 9.62
N THR A 111 -2.09 -7.35 8.69
CA THR A 111 -3.00 -7.34 7.54
C THR A 111 -2.75 -8.52 6.60
N LEU A 112 -1.50 -8.81 6.23
CA LEU A 112 -1.19 -9.95 5.36
C LEU A 112 -1.62 -11.27 6.01
N LYS A 113 -1.38 -11.43 7.32
CA LYS A 113 -1.86 -12.60 8.06
C LYS A 113 -3.38 -12.75 7.96
N TRP A 114 -4.12 -11.66 8.22
CA TRP A 114 -5.58 -11.64 8.13
C TRP A 114 -6.09 -12.00 6.71
N ALA A 115 -5.38 -11.55 5.67
CA ALA A 115 -5.73 -11.83 4.28
C ALA A 115 -5.48 -13.31 3.91
N PHE A 116 -4.35 -13.89 4.34
CA PHE A 116 -4.06 -15.32 4.11
C PHE A 116 -5.00 -16.28 4.85
N GLU A 117 -5.69 -15.82 5.90
CA GLU A 117 -6.76 -16.61 6.54
C GLU A 117 -8.05 -16.67 5.69
N ARG A 118 -8.17 -15.85 4.64
CA ARG A 118 -9.38 -15.68 3.82
C ARG A 118 -9.22 -16.09 2.36
N GLY A 119 -7.99 -16.15 1.88
CA GLY A 119 -7.70 -16.60 0.53
C GLY A 119 -6.28 -17.13 0.40
N GLU A 120 -5.98 -17.65 -0.78
CA GLU A 120 -4.74 -18.35 -1.07
C GLU A 120 -3.63 -17.39 -1.52
N LYS A 121 -4.02 -16.23 -2.06
CA LYS A 121 -3.12 -15.25 -2.66
C LYS A 121 -3.51 -13.84 -2.25
N ILE A 122 -2.54 -12.94 -2.24
CA ILE A 122 -2.77 -11.53 -1.96
C ILE A 122 -2.36 -10.70 -3.17
N LEU A 123 -3.29 -9.89 -3.67
CA LEU A 123 -2.97 -8.79 -4.58
C LEU A 123 -2.63 -7.57 -3.73
N PHE A 124 -1.35 -7.18 -3.68
CA PHE A 124 -0.87 -6.09 -2.85
C PHE A 124 -0.51 -4.88 -3.70
N LEU A 125 -1.10 -3.73 -3.39
CA LEU A 125 -0.92 -2.49 -4.16
C LEU A 125 -0.78 -1.24 -3.26
N PRO A 126 -0.28 -0.11 -3.79
CA PRO A 126 0.51 -0.03 -5.02
C PRO A 126 1.98 -0.41 -4.80
N ASP A 127 2.48 -0.46 -3.56
CA ASP A 127 3.92 -0.57 -3.28
C ASP A 127 4.42 -2.03 -3.25
N GLN A 128 5.14 -2.44 -4.30
CA GLN A 128 5.74 -3.78 -4.36
C GLN A 128 6.74 -4.04 -3.23
N HIS A 129 7.46 -3.02 -2.76
CA HIS A 129 8.52 -3.19 -1.78
C HIS A 129 7.95 -3.42 -0.40
N LEU A 130 6.93 -2.65 -0.01
CA LEU A 130 6.22 -2.87 1.25
C LEU A 130 5.62 -4.28 1.29
N GLY A 131 4.92 -4.70 0.24
CA GLY A 131 4.33 -6.03 0.13
C GLY A 131 5.40 -7.13 0.20
N ARG A 132 6.43 -7.04 -0.65
CA ARG A 132 7.54 -8.01 -0.73
C ARG A 132 8.29 -8.13 0.59
N ASN A 133 8.71 -7.00 1.17
CA ASN A 133 9.52 -6.98 2.39
C ASN A 133 8.74 -7.50 3.58
N THR A 134 7.44 -7.22 3.65
CA THR A 134 6.56 -7.75 4.70
C THR A 134 6.37 -9.25 4.55
N ALA A 135 5.98 -9.72 3.36
CA ALA A 135 5.78 -11.14 3.08
C ALA A 135 7.06 -11.97 3.29
N TYR A 136 8.20 -11.46 2.85
CA TYR A 136 9.49 -12.14 3.01
C TYR A 136 9.87 -12.30 4.48
N LYS A 137 9.68 -11.26 5.30
CA LYS A 137 9.89 -11.35 6.76
C LYS A 137 8.93 -12.32 7.45
N MET A 138 7.77 -12.58 6.86
CA MET A 138 6.80 -13.57 7.32
C MET A 138 7.12 -15.00 6.84
N GLY A 139 8.21 -15.18 6.08
CA GLY A 139 8.67 -16.50 5.62
C GLY A 139 8.16 -16.90 4.24
N ILE A 140 7.53 -16.00 3.48
CA ILE A 140 7.14 -16.28 2.09
C ILE A 140 8.39 -16.13 1.20
N PRO A 141 8.80 -17.17 0.46
CA PRO A 141 9.94 -17.12 -0.45
C PRO A 141 9.75 -16.13 -1.61
N LEU A 142 10.84 -15.57 -2.14
CA LEU A 142 10.78 -14.58 -3.22
C LEU A 142 10.27 -15.17 -4.55
N ASP A 143 10.49 -16.46 -4.79
CA ASP A 143 10.00 -17.21 -5.94
C ASP A 143 8.50 -17.55 -5.85
N GLU A 144 7.87 -17.34 -4.69
CA GLU A 144 6.41 -17.34 -4.51
C GLU A 144 5.81 -15.92 -4.61
N MET A 145 6.54 -14.95 -5.16
CA MET A 145 6.06 -13.60 -5.39
C MET A 145 6.24 -13.18 -6.84
N VAL A 146 5.20 -12.62 -7.45
CA VAL A 146 5.25 -12.03 -8.78
C VAL A 146 4.98 -10.54 -8.73
N VAL A 147 5.51 -9.80 -9.71
CA VAL A 147 5.24 -8.38 -9.87
C VAL A 147 4.31 -8.20 -11.05
N TRP A 148 3.15 -7.60 -10.80
CA TRP A 148 2.17 -7.25 -11.82
C TRP A 148 2.46 -5.85 -12.37
N ASP A 149 2.82 -5.74 -13.64
CA ASP A 149 2.94 -4.46 -14.34
C ASP A 149 1.63 -4.10 -15.03
N PRO A 150 0.90 -3.06 -14.58
CA PRO A 150 -0.38 -2.70 -15.19
C PRO A 150 -0.27 -2.16 -16.62
N ASN A 151 0.94 -1.95 -17.14
CA ASN A 151 1.16 -1.50 -18.52
C ASN A 151 1.46 -2.66 -19.48
N GLU A 152 1.53 -3.89 -18.97
CA GLU A 152 1.77 -5.11 -19.75
C GLU A 152 0.51 -5.96 -19.79
N ILE A 153 0.30 -6.66 -20.90
CA ILE A 153 -0.82 -7.59 -21.06
C ILE A 153 -0.67 -8.73 -20.03
N PHE A 154 -1.73 -9.08 -19.31
CA PHE A 154 -1.69 -10.07 -18.22
C PHE A 154 -0.62 -9.75 -17.17
N GLY A 155 -0.37 -8.46 -16.93
CA GLY A 155 0.62 -7.99 -15.96
C GLY A 155 2.08 -8.28 -16.34
N GLY A 156 2.33 -8.83 -17.53
CA GLY A 156 3.63 -9.37 -17.92
C GLY A 156 4.03 -10.64 -17.17
N VAL A 157 3.07 -11.36 -16.58
CA VAL A 157 3.32 -12.54 -15.74
C VAL A 157 2.72 -13.78 -16.40
N ASP A 158 3.50 -14.86 -16.45
CA ASP A 158 3.02 -16.16 -16.92
C ASP A 158 2.02 -16.81 -15.94
N VAL A 159 1.05 -17.55 -16.47
CA VAL A 159 -0.02 -18.20 -15.69
C VAL A 159 0.52 -19.21 -14.68
N ASP A 160 1.58 -19.95 -15.00
CA ASP A 160 2.14 -20.93 -14.07
C ASP A 160 2.87 -20.23 -12.91
N ALA A 161 3.48 -19.07 -13.17
CA ALA A 161 4.05 -18.24 -12.13
C ALA A 161 2.95 -17.68 -11.20
N LEU A 162 1.84 -17.19 -11.75
CA LEU A 162 0.69 -16.71 -10.97
C LEU A 162 0.06 -17.82 -10.12
N LYS A 163 -0.08 -19.02 -10.67
CA LYS A 163 -0.62 -20.18 -9.92
C LYS A 163 0.25 -20.56 -8.72
N ARG A 164 1.58 -20.47 -8.85
CA ARG A 164 2.52 -20.73 -7.74
C ARG A 164 2.62 -19.57 -6.75
N ALA A 165 2.43 -18.33 -7.20
CA ALA A 165 2.61 -17.15 -6.37
C ALA A 165 1.62 -17.10 -5.20
N LYS A 166 2.09 -16.69 -4.03
CA LYS A 166 1.25 -16.27 -2.89
C LYS A 166 1.06 -14.76 -2.84
N MET A 167 2.00 -14.01 -3.39
CA MET A 167 1.93 -12.55 -3.49
C MET A 167 1.92 -12.12 -4.95
N ILE A 168 0.93 -11.32 -5.32
CA ILE A 168 0.86 -10.58 -6.58
C ILE A 168 1.10 -9.11 -6.22
N LEU A 169 2.28 -8.60 -6.55
CA LEU A 169 2.74 -7.28 -6.12
C LEU A 169 2.55 -6.28 -7.25
N TRP A 170 1.76 -5.23 -7.04
CA TRP A 170 1.63 -4.15 -8.02
C TRP A 170 2.98 -3.44 -8.25
N LYS A 171 3.34 -3.14 -9.50
CA LYS A 171 4.62 -2.49 -9.87
C LYS A 171 4.67 -0.99 -9.51
N GLY A 172 4.15 -0.59 -8.36
CA GLY A 172 4.35 0.75 -7.80
C GLY A 172 5.49 0.78 -6.79
N HIS A 173 6.05 1.97 -6.55
CA HIS A 173 7.12 2.21 -5.59
C HIS A 173 7.21 3.68 -5.19
N CYS A 174 7.80 3.97 -4.04
CA CYS A 174 8.04 5.35 -3.63
C CYS A 174 9.31 5.92 -4.31
N SER A 175 9.14 6.93 -5.17
CA SER A 175 10.22 7.63 -5.88
C SER A 175 11.29 8.23 -4.96
N VAL A 176 10.91 8.59 -3.73
CA VAL A 176 11.85 9.08 -2.70
C VAL A 176 12.74 7.95 -2.19
N HIS A 177 12.16 6.78 -1.91
CA HIS A 177 12.88 5.68 -1.27
C HIS A 177 13.79 4.90 -2.25
N VAL A 178 13.51 4.92 -3.54
CA VAL A 178 14.40 4.32 -4.56
C VAL A 178 15.69 5.10 -4.80
N ARG A 179 15.85 6.30 -4.21
CA ARG A 179 17.09 7.09 -4.29
C ARG A 179 18.20 6.56 -3.38
N PHE A 180 17.88 5.65 -2.45
CA PHE A 180 18.82 5.05 -1.52
C PHE A 180 19.38 3.74 -2.06
N SER A 181 20.68 3.52 -1.86
CA SER A 181 21.41 2.34 -2.33
C SER A 181 22.26 1.71 -1.22
N ALA A 182 22.50 0.41 -1.34
CA ALA A 182 23.40 -0.31 -0.44
C ALA A 182 24.82 0.26 -0.44
N ALA A 183 25.28 0.80 -1.57
CA ALA A 183 26.59 1.45 -1.69
C ALA A 183 26.70 2.73 -0.83
N GLN A 184 25.66 3.57 -0.80
CA GLN A 184 25.61 4.74 0.08
C GLN A 184 25.67 4.32 1.56
N ILE A 185 24.92 3.28 1.95
CA ILE A 185 24.94 2.74 3.31
C ILE A 185 26.33 2.22 3.67
N ALA A 186 26.97 1.46 2.77
CA ALA A 186 28.32 0.94 2.97
C ALA A 186 29.35 2.07 3.13
N ASN A 187 29.22 3.14 2.35
CA ASN A 187 30.09 4.32 2.46
C ASN A 187 29.92 5.04 3.80
N VAL A 188 28.68 5.28 4.24
CA VAL A 188 28.40 5.93 5.53
C VAL A 188 28.94 5.11 6.70
N ARG A 189 28.82 3.77 6.65
CA ARG A 189 29.39 2.89 7.69
C ARG A 189 30.92 2.93 7.75
N LYS A 190 31.60 3.13 6.61
CA LYS A 190 33.06 3.33 6.59
C LYS A 190 33.47 4.66 7.23
N GLN A 191 32.69 5.72 6.96
CA GLN A 191 32.96 7.06 7.49
C GLN A 191 32.59 7.20 8.97
N HIS A 192 31.57 6.47 9.42
CA HIS A 192 31.07 6.49 10.79
C HIS A 192 30.98 5.06 11.37
N PRO A 193 32.10 4.47 11.83
CA PRO A 193 32.09 3.17 12.47
C PRO A 193 31.13 3.12 13.67
N GLY A 194 30.34 2.05 13.77
CA GLY A 194 29.36 1.87 14.86
C GLY A 194 28.01 2.57 14.66
N ILE A 195 27.80 3.28 13.55
CA ILE A 195 26.50 3.93 13.26
C ILE A 195 25.38 2.90 13.10
N ARG A 196 24.21 3.21 13.67
CA ARG A 196 22.96 2.47 13.44
C ARG A 196 22.21 3.11 12.27
N VAL A 197 21.84 2.29 11.29
CA VAL A 197 21.08 2.72 10.11
C VAL A 197 19.66 2.17 10.23
N ILE A 198 18.67 3.06 10.15
CA ILE A 198 17.25 2.73 10.18
C ILE A 198 16.70 3.05 8.78
N VAL A 199 15.97 2.12 8.17
CA VAL A 199 15.41 2.25 6.83
C VAL A 199 13.90 2.07 6.86
N HIS A 200 13.21 2.80 5.99
CA HIS A 200 11.80 2.55 5.72
C HIS A 200 11.66 1.22 4.94
N PRO A 201 10.64 0.39 5.23
CA PRO A 201 10.35 -0.83 4.47
C PRO A 201 9.96 -0.54 3.01
#